data_AF-A0A933G5W0-F1
#
_entry.id   AF-A0A933G5W0-F1
#
_cell.length_a   1.000
_cell.length_b   1.000
_cell.length_c   1.000
_cell.angle_alpha   90.00
_cell.angle_beta   90.00
_cell.angle_gamma   90.00
#
_symmetry.space_group_name_H-M   'P 1'
#
loop_
_entity.id
_entity.type
_entity.pdbx_description
1 polymer ?
#
loop_
_entity_poly.entity_id
_entity_poly.type
_entity_poly.pdbx_seq_one_letter_code
_entity_poly.pdbx_strand_id
1 'polypeptide(L)'
;LFFGAWDDVMGSQLWVSDGTEDGTRIPTVIDPGGGTFYIEGGAILFPWGDQVVFSANDGVHGFEPWHSDGSEAGTVLLKDVHPDLPGSYAGEVVPWNGGLLFSADDGEHGQELWTTDGTPENTSLLVDINPGPDFGEPAYLTRLGNEVFFAAITSGNGSELFKTDGTAPGTVMVRDLVVGSGSSWPAHLVAAGTNLFFTAGVDLNDVELYRSDGTESGTFRVKDINPGPDGSGPSGLVALGDRVFFSADDGKHGREPWVSDGTADGTIMLADLVTGPGGSMTVYDRAVAAMPGGPVVFPAYTIDQGYELWATDGTPAGTRRITEIGPGILGCNPDRLKVIGSRLYFAAADSVAGLEPWALDLTDVDADGVLDIMDDCANTVAGAEVDPFGCPLPIPGDFDRDGDVGTDDLAAFVDCAAGPAAPLEAGCEAADLDGDADGDAADFARFQRCFSGDNLPATPGCAD
;
A
#
# COMPACT_ATOMS: atom_id res chain seq x y z
N LEU A 1 9.17 1.62 20.67
CA LEU A 1 8.17 2.56 20.11
C LEU A 1 8.68 3.98 20.30
N PHE A 2 8.61 4.82 19.27
CA PHE A 2 8.86 6.27 19.37
C PHE A 2 7.56 7.04 19.22
N PHE A 3 7.38 8.11 19.98
CA PHE A 3 6.22 9.00 19.85
C PHE A 3 6.52 10.40 20.39
N GLY A 4 5.83 11.40 19.86
CA GLY A 4 5.82 12.74 20.45
C GLY A 4 4.74 12.84 21.51
N ALA A 5 5.07 13.37 22.69
CA ALA A 5 4.10 13.64 23.74
C ALA A 5 4.44 14.92 24.49
N TRP A 6 3.40 15.54 25.06
CA TRP A 6 3.51 16.75 25.85
C TRP A 6 3.38 16.43 27.34
N ASP A 7 4.24 17.03 28.16
CA ASP A 7 4.07 17.07 29.61
C ASP A 7 4.19 18.50 30.16
N ASP A 8 3.55 18.75 31.32
CA ASP A 8 3.46 20.07 31.96
C ASP A 8 4.82 20.66 32.40
N VAL A 9 5.88 19.84 32.46
CA VAL A 9 7.20 20.22 32.98
C VAL A 9 8.20 20.50 31.86
N MET A 10 8.27 19.62 30.87
CA MET A 10 9.26 19.64 29.79
C MET A 10 8.68 20.07 28.44
N GLY A 11 7.36 20.25 28.32
CA GLY A 11 6.72 20.59 27.06
C GLY A 11 6.58 19.40 26.12
N SER A 12 6.52 19.64 24.80
CA SER A 12 6.49 18.56 23.81
C SER A 12 7.89 17.99 23.64
N GLN A 13 8.05 16.67 23.77
CA GLN A 13 9.33 15.96 23.70
C GLN A 13 9.20 14.66 22.90
N LEU A 14 10.34 14.13 22.44
CA LEU A 14 10.43 12.77 21.91
C LEU A 14 10.42 11.78 23.08
N TRP A 15 9.61 10.73 22.97
CA TRP A 15 9.53 9.65 23.94
C TRP A 15 9.85 8.31 23.29
N VAL A 16 10.48 7.44 24.07
CA VAL A 16 10.69 6.03 23.74
C VAL A 16 9.95 5.16 24.77
N SER A 17 9.31 4.09 24.31
CA SER A 17 8.64 3.11 25.16
C SER A 17 8.82 1.69 24.65
N ASP A 18 8.93 0.75 25.59
CA ASP A 18 8.86 -0.70 25.37
C ASP A 18 7.46 -1.28 25.65
N GLY A 19 6.47 -0.42 25.93
CA GLY A 19 5.11 -0.81 26.32
C GLY A 19 4.88 -0.89 27.83
N THR A 20 5.91 -0.66 28.65
CA THR A 20 5.79 -0.59 30.11
C THR A 20 5.96 0.83 30.63
N GLU A 21 5.45 1.12 31.83
CA GLU A 21 5.64 2.43 32.48
C GLU A 21 7.13 2.72 32.73
N ASP A 22 7.87 1.74 33.27
CA ASP A 22 9.30 1.88 33.57
C ASP A 22 10.17 2.04 32.30
N GLY A 23 9.77 1.42 31.20
CA GLY A 23 10.46 1.53 29.91
C GLY A 23 10.04 2.76 29.09
N THR A 24 9.10 3.57 29.58
CA THR A 24 8.65 4.80 28.91
C THR A 24 9.42 6.01 29.44
N ARG A 25 10.23 6.64 28.59
CA ARG A 25 11.10 7.75 28.98
C ARG A 25 11.41 8.70 27.84
N ILE A 26 11.86 9.90 28.18
CA ILE A 26 12.48 10.85 27.26
C ILE A 26 13.96 10.44 27.10
N PRO A 27 14.47 10.22 25.87
CA PRO A 27 15.87 9.87 25.67
C PRO A 27 16.81 11.05 25.93
N THR A 28 16.46 12.23 25.42
CA THR A 28 17.13 13.52 25.65
C THR A 28 16.07 14.62 25.67
N VAL A 29 16.17 15.57 26.61
CA VAL A 29 15.33 16.78 26.60
C VAL A 29 15.96 17.76 25.61
N ILE A 30 15.27 18.03 24.50
CA ILE A 30 15.80 18.84 23.40
C ILE A 30 15.59 20.34 23.69
N ASP A 31 14.38 20.74 24.12
CA ASP A 31 14.08 22.11 24.55
C ASP A 31 13.40 22.12 25.93
N PRO A 32 14.14 22.36 27.03
CA PRO A 32 13.59 22.36 28.38
C PRO A 32 12.66 23.56 28.62
N GLY A 33 11.36 23.33 28.55
CA GLY A 33 10.31 24.30 28.86
C GLY A 33 9.74 25.05 27.64
N GLY A 34 10.26 24.77 26.44
CA GLY A 34 9.65 25.16 25.17
C GLY A 34 9.04 23.95 24.44
N GLY A 35 8.64 24.15 23.19
CA GLY A 35 7.99 23.11 22.38
C GLY A 35 8.95 22.55 21.35
N THR A 36 9.52 21.37 21.61
CA THR A 36 10.43 20.69 20.67
C THR A 36 9.76 20.36 19.34
N PHE A 37 8.45 20.08 19.36
CA PHE A 37 7.64 19.80 18.18
C PHE A 37 6.58 20.87 17.92
N TYR A 38 6.19 21.03 16.65
CA TYR A 38 5.04 21.83 16.26
C TYR A 38 3.75 21.31 16.93
N ILE A 39 3.18 22.13 17.81
CA ILE A 39 2.10 21.76 18.74
C ILE A 39 0.75 21.54 18.05
N GLU A 40 0.54 22.03 16.82
CA GLU A 40 -0.74 21.89 16.10
C GLU A 40 -0.84 20.62 15.24
N GLY A 41 0.27 19.90 14.99
CA GLY A 41 0.30 18.71 14.12
C GLY A 41 0.81 17.42 14.77
N GLY A 42 1.41 17.49 15.96
CA GLY A 42 2.14 16.38 16.56
C GLY A 42 3.55 16.20 15.96
N ALA A 43 4.36 15.32 16.55
CA ALA A 43 5.67 14.99 16.02
C ALA A 43 5.52 14.16 14.74
N ILE A 44 6.02 14.67 13.61
CA ILE A 44 6.18 13.85 12.40
C ILE A 44 7.47 13.05 12.57
N LEU A 45 7.30 11.75 12.75
CA LEU A 45 8.37 10.80 13.03
C LEU A 45 8.52 9.85 11.85
N PHE A 46 9.69 9.87 11.21
CA PHE A 46 10.01 8.99 10.09
C PHE A 46 10.88 7.83 10.58
N PRO A 47 10.47 6.57 10.39
CA PRO A 47 11.29 5.42 10.78
C PRO A 47 12.50 5.28 9.87
N TRP A 48 13.67 5.03 10.47
CA TRP A 48 14.92 4.76 9.75
C TRP A 48 15.67 3.62 10.42
N GLY A 49 15.39 2.39 10.00
CA GLY A 49 15.90 1.20 10.69
C GLY A 49 15.34 1.09 12.10
N ASP A 50 16.23 1.03 13.10
CA ASP A 50 15.91 1.07 14.53
C ASP A 50 15.88 2.49 15.12
N GLN A 51 16.13 3.50 14.28
CA GLN A 51 16.12 4.91 14.64
C GLN A 51 14.86 5.62 14.13
N VAL A 52 14.69 6.86 14.58
CA VAL A 52 13.66 7.79 14.10
C VAL A 52 14.31 9.09 13.65
N VAL A 53 13.82 9.66 12.56
CA VAL A 53 14.20 10.97 12.02
C VAL A 53 13.01 11.91 12.18
N PHE A 54 13.27 13.15 12.55
CA PHE A 54 12.23 14.13 12.85
C PHE A 54 12.76 15.56 12.78
N SER A 55 11.84 16.53 12.63
CA SER A 55 12.16 17.94 12.81
C SER A 55 11.94 18.34 14.26
N ALA A 56 12.91 19.04 14.86
CA ALA A 56 12.83 19.49 16.25
C ALA A 56 13.54 20.82 16.48
N ASN A 57 13.02 21.56 17.46
CA ASN A 57 13.58 22.81 17.95
C ASN A 57 14.17 22.63 19.34
N ASP A 58 15.43 23.06 19.53
CA ASP A 58 16.18 23.01 20.79
C ASP A 58 16.25 24.37 21.52
N GLY A 59 15.48 25.35 21.04
CA GLY A 59 15.47 26.72 21.54
C GLY A 59 16.67 27.57 21.10
N VAL A 60 17.60 27.00 20.33
CA VAL A 60 18.80 27.68 19.82
C VAL A 60 18.82 27.73 18.30
N HIS A 61 18.59 26.59 17.63
CA HIS A 61 18.76 26.43 16.19
C HIS A 61 17.44 26.46 15.40
N GLY A 62 16.28 26.61 16.06
CA GLY A 62 15.00 26.51 15.37
C GLY A 62 14.67 25.07 14.95
N PHE A 63 13.69 24.88 14.07
CA PHE A 63 13.24 23.56 13.62
C PHE A 63 14.18 22.96 12.58
N GLU A 64 15.06 22.08 13.04
CA GLU A 64 16.12 21.46 12.25
C GLU A 64 15.94 19.95 12.15
N PRO A 65 16.65 19.24 11.25
CA PRO A 65 16.62 17.79 11.17
C PRO A 65 17.39 17.13 12.33
N TRP A 66 16.76 16.17 13.00
CA TRP A 66 17.34 15.35 14.07
C TRP A 66 17.12 13.87 13.80
N HIS A 67 17.93 13.03 14.46
CA HIS A 67 17.61 11.62 14.61
C HIS A 67 17.75 11.14 16.07
N SER A 68 17.18 9.97 16.36
CA SER A 68 17.33 9.29 17.64
C SER A 68 17.27 7.77 17.51
N ASP A 69 18.19 7.07 18.17
CA ASP A 69 18.12 5.62 18.43
C ASP A 69 17.41 5.29 19.76
N GLY A 70 16.85 6.29 20.45
CA GLY A 70 16.22 6.15 21.76
C GLY A 70 17.19 6.20 22.96
N SER A 71 18.48 6.44 22.73
CA SER A 71 19.46 6.76 23.76
C SER A 71 19.76 8.26 23.82
N GLU A 72 20.30 8.71 24.95
CA GLU A 72 20.71 10.11 25.10
C GLU A 72 21.80 10.48 24.09
N ALA A 73 22.81 9.60 23.95
CA ALA A 73 23.96 9.80 23.07
C ALA A 73 23.61 9.70 21.58
N GLY A 74 22.61 8.91 21.22
CA GLY A 74 22.15 8.74 19.84
C GLY A 74 21.04 9.70 19.44
N THR A 75 20.63 10.63 20.32
CA THR A 75 19.70 11.71 19.98
C THR A 75 20.49 12.96 19.61
N VAL A 76 20.62 13.23 18.32
CA VAL A 76 21.52 14.26 17.80
C VAL A 76 20.89 15.09 16.70
N LEU A 77 21.28 16.37 16.67
CA LEU A 77 21.04 17.29 15.57
C LEU A 77 21.83 16.79 14.36
N LEU A 78 21.16 16.53 13.25
CA LEU A 78 21.83 16.18 12.01
C LEU A 78 22.60 17.39 11.51
N LYS A 79 21.96 18.54 11.35
CA LYS A 79 22.64 19.78 10.97
C LYS A 79 21.74 20.96 11.29
N ASP A 80 22.36 22.07 11.69
CA ASP A 80 21.75 23.39 11.64
C ASP A 80 21.76 23.85 10.18
N VAL A 81 20.73 23.46 9.43
CA VAL A 81 20.63 23.71 7.98
C VAL A 81 20.31 25.18 7.73
N HIS A 82 19.41 25.77 8.52
CA HIS A 82 19.07 27.19 8.46
C HIS A 82 19.34 27.86 9.82
N PRO A 83 20.51 28.51 9.98
CA PRO A 83 20.93 29.08 11.26
C PRO A 83 20.04 30.18 11.85
N ASP A 84 19.09 30.71 11.06
CA ASP A 84 18.16 31.75 11.47
C ASP A 84 16.77 31.18 11.80
N LEU A 85 16.09 31.78 12.77
CA LEU A 85 14.72 31.38 13.10
C LEU A 85 13.76 31.66 11.93
N PRO A 86 12.83 30.73 11.62
CA PRO A 86 12.37 29.61 12.46
C PRO A 86 13.07 28.25 12.24
N GLY A 87 14.13 28.15 11.42
CA GLY A 87 14.83 26.90 11.05
C GLY A 87 14.51 26.41 9.64
N SER A 88 14.99 25.21 9.29
CA SER A 88 14.96 24.64 7.94
C SER A 88 13.69 23.88 7.56
N TYR A 89 12.84 23.55 8.55
CA TYR A 89 11.61 22.79 8.37
C TYR A 89 11.82 21.49 7.58
N ALA A 90 12.84 20.72 7.97
CA ALA A 90 13.12 19.42 7.36
C ALA A 90 11.85 18.55 7.29
N GLY A 91 11.43 18.25 6.06
CA GLY A 91 10.13 17.66 5.73
C GLY A 91 10.24 16.20 5.31
N GLU A 92 9.42 15.79 4.34
CA GLU A 92 9.39 14.47 3.70
C GLU A 92 10.77 13.78 3.67
N VAL A 93 10.88 12.61 4.29
CA VAL A 93 12.12 11.84 4.39
C VAL A 93 11.95 10.47 3.75
N VAL A 94 12.93 10.04 2.95
CA VAL A 94 13.01 8.67 2.44
C VAL A 94 14.38 8.06 2.73
N PRO A 95 14.45 6.85 3.33
CA PRO A 95 15.69 6.09 3.41
C PRO A 95 16.29 5.79 2.04
N TRP A 96 17.56 6.15 1.85
CA TRP A 96 18.24 6.07 0.56
C TRP A 96 19.70 5.65 0.73
N ASN A 97 20.09 4.50 0.14
CA ASN A 97 21.49 4.02 0.09
C ASN A 97 22.27 4.07 1.41
N GLY A 98 21.63 3.72 2.52
CA GLY A 98 22.24 3.73 3.86
C GLY A 98 22.23 5.09 4.56
N GLY A 99 21.68 6.11 3.91
CA GLY A 99 21.38 7.43 4.44
C GLY A 99 19.90 7.80 4.23
N LEU A 100 19.65 9.08 4.03
CA LEU A 100 18.34 9.68 3.83
C LEU A 100 18.40 10.72 2.71
N LEU A 101 17.31 10.82 1.94
CA LEU A 101 16.98 12.03 1.19
C LEU A 101 15.83 12.73 1.90
N PHE A 102 15.89 14.06 1.97
CA PHE A 102 14.87 14.87 2.63
C PHE A 102 14.76 16.25 2.00
N SER A 103 13.65 16.95 2.22
CA SER A 103 13.51 18.36 1.84
C SER A 103 13.88 19.28 3.00
N ALA A 104 14.60 20.37 2.73
CA ALA A 104 14.95 21.38 3.73
C ALA A 104 15.28 22.72 3.06
N ASP A 105 15.05 23.82 3.79
CA ASP A 105 15.40 25.18 3.41
C ASP A 105 16.64 25.64 4.18
N ASP A 106 17.67 26.17 3.52
CA ASP A 106 18.87 26.73 4.17
C ASP A 106 18.86 28.27 4.27
N GLY A 107 17.77 28.91 3.82
CA GLY A 107 17.63 30.36 3.76
C GLY A 107 18.34 31.03 2.59
N GLU A 108 19.11 30.28 1.77
CA GLU A 108 19.80 30.77 0.58
C GLU A 108 19.16 30.23 -0.72
N HIS A 109 18.75 28.96 -0.73
CA HIS A 109 18.25 28.24 -1.90
C HIS A 109 16.75 27.93 -1.84
N GLY A 110 16.05 28.34 -0.77
CA GLY A 110 14.68 27.88 -0.51
C GLY A 110 14.62 26.40 -0.16
N GLN A 111 13.41 25.84 -0.07
CA GLN A 111 13.23 24.42 0.24
C GLN A 111 13.60 23.53 -0.96
N GLU A 112 14.68 22.77 -0.79
CA GLU A 112 15.33 21.99 -1.84
C GLU A 112 15.62 20.55 -1.39
N LEU A 113 16.25 19.75 -2.24
CA LEU A 113 16.55 18.34 -1.95
C LEU A 113 17.92 18.18 -1.27
N TRP A 114 17.93 17.53 -0.11
CA TRP A 114 19.09 17.31 0.75
C TRP A 114 19.38 15.82 0.95
N THR A 115 20.61 15.53 1.36
CA THR A 115 21.07 14.17 1.68
C THR A 115 21.87 14.13 2.99
N THR A 116 21.82 13.00 3.68
CA THR A 116 22.62 12.71 4.89
C THR A 116 22.88 11.21 5.03
N ASP A 117 24.00 10.83 5.64
CA ASP A 117 24.27 9.47 6.11
C ASP A 117 23.98 9.28 7.61
N GLY A 118 23.39 10.30 8.25
CA GLY A 118 23.18 10.37 9.68
C GLY A 118 24.22 11.18 10.45
N THR A 119 25.27 11.71 9.82
CA THR A 119 26.24 12.58 10.51
C THR A 119 26.14 14.04 10.08
N PRO A 120 26.49 15.00 10.97
CA PRO A 120 26.54 16.41 10.59
C PRO A 120 27.50 16.75 9.46
N GLU A 121 28.63 16.06 9.39
CA GLU A 121 29.66 16.30 8.37
C GLU A 121 29.19 15.93 6.96
N ASN A 122 28.30 14.95 6.84
CA ASN A 122 27.79 14.43 5.57
C ASN A 122 26.33 14.82 5.31
N THR A 123 25.82 15.83 6.02
CA THR A 123 24.51 16.43 5.77
C THR A 123 24.66 17.67 4.88
N SER A 124 24.14 17.62 3.65
CA SER A 124 24.32 18.69 2.66
C SER A 124 23.22 18.74 1.61
N LEU A 125 23.05 19.92 0.99
CA LEU A 125 22.24 20.12 -0.21
C LEU A 125 22.70 19.14 -1.29
N LEU A 126 21.77 18.32 -1.79
CA LEU A 126 22.05 17.41 -2.89
C LEU A 126 22.01 18.18 -4.21
N VAL A 127 20.94 18.94 -4.41
CA VAL A 127 20.73 19.76 -5.60
C VAL A 127 19.75 20.90 -5.29
N ASP A 128 20.07 22.07 -5.81
CA ASP A 128 19.17 23.22 -5.95
C ASP A 128 18.35 23.01 -7.24
N ILE A 129 17.13 22.49 -7.09
CA ILE A 129 16.23 22.14 -8.20
C ILE A 129 15.68 23.40 -8.86
N ASN A 130 15.39 24.44 -8.08
CA ASN A 130 14.92 25.72 -8.58
C ASN A 130 15.94 26.85 -8.31
N PRO A 131 16.93 27.04 -9.21
CA PRO A 131 18.12 27.82 -8.91
C PRO A 131 17.88 29.21 -8.29
N GLY A 132 18.51 29.43 -7.14
CA GLY A 132 18.43 30.69 -6.40
C GLY A 132 17.50 30.59 -5.20
N PRO A 133 16.92 31.70 -4.70
CA PRO A 133 16.14 31.69 -3.46
C PRO A 133 14.69 31.24 -3.64
N ASP A 134 14.32 30.76 -4.84
CA ASP A 134 12.96 30.31 -5.13
C ASP A 134 12.82 28.84 -4.73
N PHE A 135 11.67 28.44 -4.20
CA PHE A 135 11.47 27.10 -3.65
C PHE A 135 11.30 26.05 -4.77
N GLY A 136 12.01 24.93 -4.65
CA GLY A 136 11.77 23.71 -5.43
C GLY A 136 10.69 22.79 -4.83
N GLU A 137 10.42 22.91 -3.53
CA GLU A 137 9.39 22.16 -2.77
C GLU A 137 9.34 20.63 -3.09
N PRO A 138 10.43 19.86 -2.92
CA PRO A 138 10.39 18.42 -3.12
C PRO A 138 9.40 17.73 -2.17
N ALA A 139 8.44 16.99 -2.71
CA ALA A 139 7.37 16.34 -1.96
C ALA A 139 7.09 14.91 -2.43
N TYR A 140 6.46 14.10 -1.57
CA TYR A 140 6.07 12.71 -1.85
C TYR A 140 7.24 11.80 -2.25
N LEU A 141 8.39 11.94 -1.57
CA LEU A 141 9.59 11.16 -1.88
C LEU A 141 9.31 9.66 -1.78
N THR A 142 9.32 8.99 -2.93
CA THR A 142 8.91 7.58 -3.07
C THR A 142 10.00 6.80 -3.77
N ARG A 143 10.50 5.76 -3.10
CA ARG A 143 11.53 4.89 -3.67
C ARG A 143 10.90 3.90 -4.66
N LEU A 144 11.50 3.76 -5.84
CA LEU A 144 11.18 2.71 -6.81
C LEU A 144 12.50 2.13 -7.37
N GLY A 145 12.81 0.89 -6.98
CA GLY A 145 14.06 0.24 -7.35
C GLY A 145 15.30 1.01 -6.86
N ASN A 146 16.11 1.46 -7.82
CA ASN A 146 17.35 2.22 -7.61
C ASN A 146 17.18 3.71 -7.92
N GLU A 147 15.97 4.25 -7.81
CA GLU A 147 15.70 5.68 -7.92
C GLU A 147 14.69 6.10 -6.83
N VAL A 148 14.67 7.41 -6.54
CA VAL A 148 13.62 8.06 -5.76
C VAL A 148 12.89 9.03 -6.66
N PHE A 149 11.56 8.94 -6.66
CA PHE A 149 10.65 9.81 -7.37
C PHE A 149 9.99 10.79 -6.42
N PHE A 150 9.72 12.00 -6.89
CA PHE A 150 9.11 13.06 -6.09
C PHE A 150 8.49 14.12 -6.99
N ALA A 151 7.57 14.90 -6.44
CA ALA A 151 7.11 16.13 -7.08
C ALA A 151 8.09 17.26 -6.75
N ALA A 152 8.41 18.13 -7.72
CA ALA A 152 9.18 19.35 -7.47
C ALA A 152 8.82 20.45 -8.47
N ILE A 153 9.13 21.68 -8.09
CA ILE A 153 8.80 22.91 -8.79
C ILE A 153 10.04 23.49 -9.46
N THR A 154 9.88 24.03 -10.67
CA THR A 154 10.86 24.94 -11.24
C THR A 154 10.17 26.19 -11.81
N SER A 155 10.88 27.31 -11.87
CA SER A 155 10.34 28.54 -12.49
C SER A 155 9.91 28.38 -13.96
N GLY A 156 10.49 27.43 -14.68
CA GLY A 156 10.21 27.17 -16.09
C GLY A 156 9.04 26.22 -16.35
N ASN A 157 8.78 25.29 -15.43
CA ASN A 157 7.90 24.15 -15.65
C ASN A 157 6.84 23.93 -14.56
N GLY A 158 6.84 24.74 -13.50
CA GLY A 158 6.00 24.52 -12.32
C GLY A 158 6.22 23.15 -11.67
N SER A 159 5.20 22.63 -10.96
CA SER A 159 5.25 21.35 -10.23
C SER A 159 5.06 20.15 -11.16
N GLU A 160 6.11 19.33 -11.28
CA GLU A 160 6.17 18.17 -12.18
C GLU A 160 6.85 16.97 -11.49
N LEU A 161 6.86 15.81 -12.16
CA LEU A 161 7.46 14.59 -11.63
C LEU A 161 8.97 14.59 -11.89
N PHE A 162 9.75 14.44 -10.82
CA PHE A 162 11.20 14.32 -10.83
C PHE A 162 11.64 12.96 -10.32
N LYS A 163 12.89 12.62 -10.63
CA LYS A 163 13.57 11.46 -10.05
C LYS A 163 15.03 11.77 -9.73
N THR A 164 15.62 10.99 -8.84
CA THR A 164 17.03 11.04 -8.48
C THR A 164 17.61 9.65 -8.22
N ASP A 165 18.90 9.48 -8.54
CA ASP A 165 19.72 8.34 -8.10
C ASP A 165 20.54 8.65 -6.83
N GLY A 166 20.27 9.81 -6.20
CA GLY A 166 21.04 10.35 -5.07
C GLY A 166 22.25 11.17 -5.48
N THR A 167 22.38 11.54 -6.76
CA THR A 167 23.40 12.47 -7.25
C THR A 167 22.78 13.69 -7.90
N ALA A 168 23.45 14.83 -7.86
CA ALA A 168 22.97 16.04 -8.54
C ALA A 168 22.75 15.81 -10.05
N PRO A 169 23.68 15.19 -10.81
CA PRO A 169 23.46 14.93 -12.25
C PRO A 169 22.35 13.92 -12.54
N GLY A 170 22.08 12.99 -11.62
CA GLY A 170 20.99 12.03 -11.74
C GLY A 170 19.65 12.58 -11.25
N THR A 171 19.61 13.81 -10.72
CA THR A 171 18.38 14.47 -10.31
C THR A 171 17.79 15.25 -11.48
N VAL A 172 16.72 14.73 -12.07
CA VAL A 172 16.15 15.23 -13.32
C VAL A 172 14.63 15.14 -13.33
N MET A 173 13.99 16.04 -14.07
CA MET A 173 12.57 15.94 -14.39
C MET A 173 12.36 14.70 -15.27
N VAL A 174 11.35 13.90 -14.95
CA VAL A 174 10.98 12.71 -15.73
C VAL A 174 10.23 13.14 -16.99
N ARG A 175 9.26 14.06 -16.82
CA ARG A 175 8.45 14.60 -17.90
C ARG A 175 7.76 15.89 -17.46
N ASP A 176 7.73 16.88 -18.36
CA ASP A 176 6.84 18.03 -18.28
C ASP A 176 5.46 17.61 -18.79
N LEU A 177 4.52 17.35 -17.88
CA LEU A 177 3.16 16.93 -18.23
C LEU A 177 2.30 18.12 -18.67
N VAL A 178 2.54 19.32 -18.13
CA VAL A 178 1.85 20.57 -18.52
C VAL A 178 2.85 21.58 -19.10
N VAL A 179 3.07 21.47 -20.41
CA VAL A 179 4.08 22.23 -21.15
C VAL A 179 4.11 23.73 -20.81
N GLY A 180 5.30 24.22 -20.48
CA GLY A 180 5.54 25.62 -20.10
C GLY A 180 5.46 25.78 -18.58
N SER A 181 5.18 26.97 -18.08
CA SER A 181 5.15 27.23 -16.62
C SER A 181 3.86 26.74 -15.93
N GLY A 182 3.17 25.76 -16.52
CA GLY A 182 1.99 25.13 -15.91
C GLY A 182 2.41 24.20 -14.78
N SER A 183 1.49 23.46 -14.18
CA SER A 183 1.85 22.45 -13.19
C SER A 183 0.89 21.29 -13.32
N SER A 184 1.42 20.07 -13.29
CA SER A 184 0.62 18.85 -13.26
C SER A 184 0.24 18.41 -11.85
N TRP A 185 0.84 19.04 -10.83
CA TRP A 185 0.66 18.75 -9.40
C TRP A 185 0.74 17.25 -9.06
N PRO A 186 1.85 16.57 -9.35
CA PRO A 186 2.00 15.17 -8.97
C PRO A 186 1.86 14.99 -7.46
N ALA A 187 1.02 14.06 -7.03
CA ALA A 187 0.78 13.77 -5.62
C ALA A 187 0.46 12.29 -5.40
N HIS A 188 0.42 11.87 -4.13
CA HIS A 188 0.08 10.50 -3.72
C HIS A 188 0.89 9.43 -4.48
N LEU A 189 2.21 9.63 -4.58
CA LEU A 189 3.11 8.72 -5.27
C LEU A 189 3.16 7.36 -4.55
N VAL A 190 2.99 6.28 -5.32
CA VAL A 190 3.02 4.90 -4.82
C VAL A 190 3.82 4.04 -5.80
N ALA A 191 4.85 3.37 -5.27
CA ALA A 191 5.56 2.34 -6.03
C ALA A 191 4.81 1.00 -5.96
N ALA A 192 4.49 0.43 -7.12
CA ALA A 192 3.89 -0.91 -7.25
C ALA A 192 4.57 -1.67 -8.40
N GLY A 193 5.13 -2.85 -8.08
CA GLY A 193 5.97 -3.61 -9.02
C GLY A 193 7.15 -2.78 -9.53
N THR A 194 7.23 -2.60 -10.85
CA THR A 194 8.28 -1.80 -11.52
C THR A 194 7.82 -0.39 -11.89
N ASN A 195 6.68 0.06 -11.37
CA ASN A 195 6.05 1.31 -11.80
C ASN A 195 5.77 2.22 -10.61
N LEU A 196 5.77 3.51 -10.89
CA LEU A 196 5.24 4.54 -10.02
C LEU A 196 3.83 4.88 -10.48
N PHE A 197 2.88 4.88 -9.57
CA PHE A 197 1.54 5.40 -9.75
C PHE A 197 1.39 6.68 -8.95
N PHE A 198 0.68 7.67 -9.49
CA PHE A 198 0.49 8.96 -8.86
C PHE A 198 -0.74 9.66 -9.42
N THR A 199 -1.24 10.66 -8.70
CA THR A 199 -2.28 11.56 -9.21
C THR A 199 -1.63 12.77 -9.86
N ALA A 200 -2.16 13.20 -11.00
CA ALA A 200 -1.78 14.46 -11.64
C ALA A 200 -2.94 14.97 -12.51
N GLY A 201 -2.91 16.24 -12.93
CA GLY A 201 -3.96 16.83 -13.76
C GLY A 201 -3.51 18.11 -14.46
N VAL A 202 -4.22 18.53 -15.51
CA VAL A 202 -3.92 19.81 -16.19
C VAL A 202 -4.39 21.02 -15.37
N ASP A 203 -5.35 20.80 -14.46
CA ASP A 203 -5.75 21.71 -13.40
C ASP A 203 -6.29 20.91 -12.20
N LEU A 204 -6.65 21.61 -11.11
CA LEU A 204 -7.10 20.97 -9.86
C LEU A 204 -8.44 20.23 -9.98
N ASN A 205 -9.22 20.44 -11.04
CA ASN A 205 -10.47 19.73 -11.25
C ASN A 205 -10.27 18.47 -12.11
N ASP A 206 -9.29 18.45 -13.02
CA ASP A 206 -8.98 17.32 -13.94
C ASP A 206 -7.90 16.37 -13.38
N VAL A 207 -8.01 15.98 -12.10
CA VAL A 207 -7.05 15.05 -11.48
C VAL A 207 -7.39 13.61 -11.83
N GLU A 208 -6.41 12.89 -12.38
CA GLU A 208 -6.53 11.51 -12.87
C GLU A 208 -5.35 10.64 -12.41
N LEU A 209 -5.46 9.32 -12.64
CA LEU A 209 -4.38 8.37 -12.33
C LEU A 209 -3.33 8.37 -13.45
N TYR A 210 -2.09 8.58 -13.08
CA TYR A 210 -0.92 8.51 -13.95
C TYR A 210 0.01 7.38 -13.52
N ARG A 211 0.80 6.90 -14.49
CA ARG A 211 1.86 5.92 -14.29
C ARG A 211 3.18 6.46 -14.85
N SER A 212 4.30 6.08 -14.24
CA SER A 212 5.66 6.26 -14.75
C SER A 212 6.50 4.98 -14.57
N ASP A 213 7.36 4.68 -15.54
CA ASP A 213 8.45 3.69 -15.43
C ASP A 213 9.82 4.36 -15.23
N GLY A 214 9.85 5.67 -14.97
CA GLY A 214 11.07 6.46 -14.89
C GLY A 214 11.55 7.07 -16.21
N THR A 215 10.85 6.83 -17.31
CA THR A 215 11.12 7.44 -18.62
C THR A 215 10.04 8.43 -19.03
N GLU A 216 10.39 9.40 -19.89
CA GLU A 216 9.43 10.34 -20.45
C GLU A 216 8.28 9.62 -21.19
N SER A 217 8.61 8.61 -22.01
CA SER A 217 7.61 7.85 -22.77
C SER A 217 6.71 6.96 -21.92
N GLY A 218 7.25 6.41 -20.83
CA GLY A 218 6.50 5.59 -19.89
C GLY A 218 5.74 6.40 -18.84
N THR A 219 5.76 7.74 -18.93
CA THR A 219 5.02 8.63 -18.03
C THR A 219 3.76 9.16 -18.71
N PHE A 220 2.57 8.69 -18.31
CA PHE A 220 1.31 9.06 -18.96
C PHE A 220 0.08 8.80 -18.07
N ARG A 221 -1.04 9.45 -18.41
CA ARG A 221 -2.36 9.20 -17.81
C ARG A 221 -2.83 7.80 -18.16
N VAL A 222 -3.08 6.97 -17.16
CA VAL A 222 -3.44 5.56 -17.38
C VAL A 222 -4.79 5.44 -18.09
N LYS A 223 -5.78 6.21 -17.62
CA LYS A 223 -7.14 6.25 -18.15
C LYS A 223 -7.77 7.59 -17.80
N ASP A 224 -8.63 8.06 -18.70
CA ASP A 224 -9.57 9.15 -18.43
C ASP A 224 -10.82 8.51 -17.83
N ILE A 225 -10.86 8.39 -16.50
CA ILE A 225 -11.93 7.63 -15.81
C ILE A 225 -13.24 8.42 -15.83
N ASN A 226 -13.18 9.75 -15.69
CA ASN A 226 -14.33 10.64 -15.81
C ASN A 226 -14.17 11.58 -17.02
N PRO A 227 -14.57 11.16 -18.24
CA PRO A 227 -14.40 12.00 -19.41
C PRO A 227 -15.17 13.31 -19.32
N GLY A 228 -14.46 14.42 -19.26
CA GLY A 228 -15.07 15.73 -19.11
C GLY A 228 -14.08 16.83 -18.74
N PRO A 229 -14.59 17.99 -18.32
CA PRO A 229 -13.76 19.04 -17.71
C PRO A 229 -13.41 18.74 -16.25
N ASP A 230 -14.09 17.78 -15.63
CA ASP A 230 -13.84 17.32 -14.26
C ASP A 230 -13.19 15.94 -14.34
N GLY A 231 -12.16 15.70 -13.54
CA GLY A 231 -11.45 14.43 -13.44
C GLY A 231 -12.10 13.48 -12.44
N SER A 232 -11.54 12.28 -12.32
CA SER A 232 -12.03 11.23 -11.43
C SER A 232 -11.59 11.37 -9.98
N GLY A 233 -10.62 12.26 -9.73
CA GLY A 233 -10.02 12.55 -8.42
C GLY A 233 -9.58 11.30 -7.66
N PRO A 234 -8.66 10.46 -8.18
CA PRO A 234 -8.20 9.28 -7.46
C PRO A 234 -7.66 9.63 -6.07
N SER A 235 -7.96 8.82 -5.05
CA SER A 235 -7.44 9.00 -3.69
C SER A 235 -7.29 7.66 -2.97
N GLY A 236 -6.53 7.62 -1.87
CA GLY A 236 -6.25 6.39 -1.14
C GLY A 236 -5.44 5.39 -1.95
N LEU A 237 -4.50 5.88 -2.77
CA LEU A 237 -3.62 5.02 -3.58
C LEU A 237 -2.79 4.13 -2.66
N VAL A 238 -2.85 2.82 -2.87
CA VAL A 238 -2.05 1.83 -2.12
C VAL A 238 -1.60 0.72 -3.08
N ALA A 239 -0.36 0.27 -2.94
CA ALA A 239 0.18 -0.82 -3.74
C ALA A 239 -0.50 -2.15 -3.38
N LEU A 240 -0.86 -2.92 -4.41
CA LEU A 240 -1.42 -4.26 -4.32
C LEU A 240 -0.66 -5.16 -5.30
N GLY A 241 0.49 -5.68 -4.84
CA GLY A 241 1.45 -6.38 -5.69
C GLY A 241 2.06 -5.43 -6.74
N ASP A 242 1.85 -5.75 -8.01
CA ASP A 242 2.26 -4.91 -9.17
C ASP A 242 1.15 -3.95 -9.64
N ARG A 243 -0.01 -3.97 -8.98
CA ARG A 243 -1.17 -3.10 -9.25
C ARG A 243 -1.30 -2.03 -8.17
N VAL A 244 -2.17 -1.05 -8.41
CA VAL A 244 -2.56 -0.04 -7.41
C VAL A 244 -4.07 -0.12 -7.16
N PHE A 245 -4.45 -0.14 -5.89
CA PHE A 245 -5.82 0.11 -5.44
C PHE A 245 -6.01 1.59 -5.18
N PHE A 246 -7.19 2.13 -5.48
CA PHE A 246 -7.56 3.51 -5.18
C PHE A 246 -9.09 3.67 -5.21
N SER A 247 -9.59 4.82 -4.75
CA SER A 247 -10.98 5.23 -4.97
C SER A 247 -11.06 6.31 -6.04
N ALA A 248 -12.08 6.29 -6.90
CA ALA A 248 -12.30 7.30 -7.94
C ALA A 248 -13.78 7.38 -8.32
N ASP A 249 -14.18 8.52 -8.91
CA ASP A 249 -15.54 8.76 -9.42
C ASP A 249 -15.51 8.83 -10.96
N ASP A 250 -16.30 7.99 -11.64
CA ASP A 250 -16.42 7.99 -13.11
C ASP A 250 -17.50 8.93 -13.66
N GLY A 251 -18.06 9.77 -12.78
CA GLY A 251 -19.16 10.70 -13.07
C GLY A 251 -20.53 10.02 -13.14
N LYS A 252 -20.63 8.71 -12.87
CA LYS A 252 -21.88 7.94 -12.96
C LYS A 252 -22.21 7.17 -11.70
N HIS A 253 -21.20 6.56 -11.08
CA HIS A 253 -21.36 5.65 -9.94
C HIS A 253 -20.95 6.32 -8.62
N GLY A 254 -20.56 7.60 -8.64
CA GLY A 254 -19.93 8.22 -7.47
C GLY A 254 -18.56 7.60 -7.20
N ARG A 255 -18.01 7.90 -6.01
CA ARG A 255 -16.68 7.40 -5.62
C ARG A 255 -16.73 5.95 -5.14
N GLU A 256 -16.14 5.07 -5.93
CA GLU A 256 -16.13 3.62 -5.73
C GLU A 256 -14.68 3.07 -5.64
N PRO A 257 -14.48 1.79 -5.26
CA PRO A 257 -13.17 1.13 -5.29
C PRO A 257 -12.74 0.76 -6.71
N TRP A 258 -11.47 1.04 -7.04
CA TRP A 258 -10.85 0.76 -8.34
C TRP A 258 -9.50 0.06 -8.17
N VAL A 259 -9.09 -0.62 -9.24
CA VAL A 259 -7.75 -1.20 -9.39
C VAL A 259 -7.17 -0.79 -10.74
N SER A 260 -5.84 -0.69 -10.81
CA SER A 260 -5.11 -0.50 -12.06
C SER A 260 -3.82 -1.31 -12.09
N ASP A 261 -3.57 -2.00 -13.21
CA ASP A 261 -2.26 -2.55 -13.58
C ASP A 261 -1.37 -1.54 -14.34
N GLY A 262 -1.85 -0.29 -14.46
CA GLY A 262 -1.21 0.79 -15.21
C GLY A 262 -1.47 0.76 -16.72
N THR A 263 -2.41 -0.06 -17.17
CA THR A 263 -2.99 0.02 -18.51
C THR A 263 -4.44 0.53 -18.44
N ALA A 264 -4.93 1.12 -19.53
CA ALA A 264 -6.32 1.60 -19.60
C ALA A 264 -7.35 0.46 -19.46
N ASP A 265 -7.03 -0.72 -19.99
CA ASP A 265 -7.91 -1.89 -19.97
C ASP A 265 -7.92 -2.57 -18.60
N GLY A 266 -6.76 -2.66 -17.94
CA GLY A 266 -6.63 -3.17 -16.57
C GLY A 266 -7.00 -2.13 -15.49
N THR A 267 -7.48 -0.94 -15.87
CA THR A 267 -8.03 0.05 -14.95
C THR A 267 -9.55 -0.07 -14.88
N ILE A 268 -10.03 -0.73 -13.82
CA ILE A 268 -11.43 -1.13 -13.67
C ILE A 268 -11.98 -0.78 -12.29
N MET A 269 -13.28 -0.49 -12.23
CA MET A 269 -14.03 -0.41 -10.99
C MET A 269 -14.19 -1.84 -10.44
N LEU A 270 -13.85 -2.04 -9.18
CA LEU A 270 -13.94 -3.33 -8.52
C LEU A 270 -15.40 -3.67 -8.19
N ALA A 271 -16.15 -2.69 -7.68
CA ALA A 271 -17.56 -2.84 -7.37
C ALA A 271 -18.27 -1.47 -7.39
N ASP A 272 -19.53 -1.45 -7.82
CA ASP A 272 -20.48 -0.36 -7.54
C ASP A 272 -21.25 -0.75 -6.27
N LEU A 273 -20.71 -0.38 -5.11
CA LEU A 273 -21.26 -0.79 -3.81
C LEU A 273 -22.52 0.02 -3.44
N VAL A 274 -22.67 1.23 -3.99
CA VAL A 274 -23.85 2.09 -3.82
C VAL A 274 -24.45 2.42 -5.18
N THR A 275 -25.42 1.63 -5.62
CA THR A 275 -25.99 1.76 -6.96
C THR A 275 -26.45 3.18 -7.30
N GLY A 276 -26.06 3.66 -8.48
CA GLY A 276 -26.41 5.00 -8.98
C GLY A 276 -25.34 6.03 -8.61
N PRO A 277 -25.66 7.33 -8.54
CA PRO A 277 -24.64 8.38 -8.39
C PRO A 277 -24.11 8.55 -6.95
N GLY A 278 -24.43 7.62 -6.04
CA GLY A 278 -23.95 7.70 -4.66
C GLY A 278 -22.65 6.91 -4.53
N GLY A 279 -21.62 7.47 -3.91
CA GLY A 279 -20.36 6.76 -3.70
C GLY A 279 -20.32 5.96 -2.39
N SER A 280 -19.58 4.86 -2.40
CA SER A 280 -19.30 4.02 -1.23
C SER A 280 -18.06 4.43 -0.43
N MET A 281 -17.11 5.15 -1.03
CA MET A 281 -15.84 5.48 -0.37
C MET A 281 -15.72 6.97 0.02
N THR A 282 -15.06 7.26 1.15
CA THR A 282 -14.68 8.63 1.55
C THR A 282 -13.31 9.03 1.00
N VAL A 283 -13.07 10.34 0.88
CA VAL A 283 -11.83 10.96 0.34
C VAL A 283 -10.62 10.96 1.28
N TYR A 284 -10.52 10.03 2.24
CA TYR A 284 -9.45 10.06 3.26
C TYR A 284 -8.46 8.92 3.09
N ASP A 285 -7.22 9.24 2.71
CA ASP A 285 -6.10 8.29 2.56
C ASP A 285 -5.82 7.47 3.83
N ARG A 286 -6.15 8.02 5.01
CA ARG A 286 -5.87 7.40 6.33
C ARG A 286 -6.76 6.18 6.61
N ALA A 287 -7.66 5.84 5.70
CA ALA A 287 -8.62 4.77 5.89
C ALA A 287 -8.32 3.53 5.03
N VAL A 288 -7.26 3.51 4.22
CA VAL A 288 -6.90 2.34 3.40
C VAL A 288 -5.58 1.74 3.89
N ALA A 289 -5.48 0.41 3.94
CA ALA A 289 -4.24 -0.28 4.29
C ALA A 289 -4.02 -1.54 3.46
N ALA A 290 -2.82 -1.71 2.91
CA ALA A 290 -2.39 -2.97 2.29
C ALA A 290 -1.77 -3.90 3.32
N MET A 291 -2.15 -5.18 3.26
CA MET A 291 -1.46 -6.25 3.96
C MET A 291 -0.19 -6.65 3.21
N PRO A 292 0.95 -6.87 3.90
CA PRO A 292 2.14 -7.40 3.26
C PRO A 292 1.85 -8.73 2.55
N GLY A 293 1.90 -8.73 1.21
CA GLY A 293 1.62 -9.93 0.39
C GLY A 293 0.15 -10.37 0.35
N GLY A 294 -0.77 -9.58 0.90
CA GLY A 294 -2.20 -9.92 1.00
C GLY A 294 -3.13 -8.83 0.46
N PRO A 295 -4.42 -8.85 0.85
CA PRO A 295 -5.41 -7.93 0.31
C PRO A 295 -5.24 -6.48 0.80
N VAL A 296 -5.91 -5.57 0.11
CA VAL A 296 -6.13 -4.19 0.59
C VAL A 296 -7.40 -4.15 1.41
N VAL A 297 -7.34 -3.52 2.58
CA VAL A 297 -8.46 -3.31 3.50
C VAL A 297 -8.85 -1.84 3.52
N PHE A 298 -10.15 -1.55 3.46
CA PHE A 298 -10.69 -0.20 3.36
C PHE A 298 -12.12 -0.10 3.95
N PRO A 299 -12.57 1.08 4.43
CA PRO A 299 -13.95 1.30 4.74
C PRO A 299 -14.76 1.54 3.46
N ALA A 300 -15.96 0.98 3.42
CA ALA A 300 -16.95 1.34 2.41
C ALA A 300 -18.35 1.41 3.02
N TYR A 301 -19.14 2.35 2.53
CA TYR A 301 -20.53 2.57 2.88
C TYR A 301 -21.45 1.76 1.97
N THR A 302 -22.45 1.11 2.56
CA THR A 302 -23.63 0.66 1.83
C THR A 302 -24.90 1.22 2.47
N ILE A 303 -25.96 1.35 1.69
CA ILE A 303 -27.21 1.99 2.14
C ILE A 303 -27.88 1.28 3.32
N ASP A 304 -27.69 -0.03 3.42
CA ASP A 304 -28.30 -0.90 4.42
C ASP A 304 -27.44 -1.09 5.67
N GLN A 305 -26.13 -0.81 5.60
CA GLN A 305 -25.16 -1.20 6.64
C GLN A 305 -24.31 -0.03 7.17
N GLY A 306 -24.31 1.13 6.51
CA GLY A 306 -23.39 2.20 6.90
C GLY A 306 -21.95 1.88 6.48
N TYR A 307 -20.97 2.54 7.12
CA TYR A 307 -19.55 2.30 6.86
C TYR A 307 -19.05 1.07 7.62
N GLU A 308 -18.61 0.07 6.87
CA GLU A 308 -18.04 -1.20 7.36
C GLU A 308 -16.66 -1.45 6.75
N LEU A 309 -15.95 -2.44 7.29
CA LEU A 309 -14.64 -2.86 6.80
C LEU A 309 -14.77 -3.86 5.63
N TRP A 310 -14.10 -3.56 4.52
CA TRP A 310 -14.04 -4.37 3.31
C TRP A 310 -12.58 -4.75 3.00
N ALA A 311 -12.39 -5.86 2.30
CA ALA A 311 -11.12 -6.17 1.67
C ALA A 311 -11.27 -6.50 0.19
N THR A 312 -10.17 -6.37 -0.53
CA THR A 312 -10.05 -6.74 -1.94
C THR A 312 -8.68 -7.34 -2.24
N ASP A 313 -8.67 -8.41 -3.02
CA ASP A 313 -7.51 -8.97 -3.72
C ASP A 313 -7.22 -8.24 -5.05
N GLY A 314 -7.97 -7.17 -5.34
CA GLY A 314 -7.90 -6.42 -6.58
C GLY A 314 -8.72 -7.04 -7.72
N THR A 315 -9.62 -7.96 -7.42
CA THR A 315 -10.61 -8.49 -8.36
C THR A 315 -12.03 -8.12 -7.91
N PRO A 316 -12.99 -7.95 -8.84
CA PRO A 316 -14.39 -7.77 -8.46
C PRO A 316 -14.94 -8.89 -7.57
N ALA A 317 -14.50 -10.14 -7.77
CA ALA A 317 -14.98 -11.29 -7.03
C ALA A 317 -14.40 -11.37 -5.61
N GLY A 318 -13.14 -11.00 -5.41
CA GLY A 318 -12.51 -10.93 -4.09
C GLY A 318 -12.76 -9.62 -3.34
N THR A 319 -13.55 -8.70 -3.90
CA THR A 319 -13.95 -7.46 -3.21
C THR A 319 -15.18 -7.70 -2.34
N ARG A 320 -14.97 -7.92 -1.04
CA ARG A 320 -16.03 -8.29 -0.10
C ARG A 320 -15.82 -7.75 1.30
N ARG A 321 -16.92 -7.66 2.04
CA ARG A 321 -16.92 -7.23 3.44
C ARG A 321 -16.24 -8.27 4.34
N ILE A 322 -15.42 -7.82 5.29
CA ILE A 322 -14.66 -8.72 6.19
C ILE A 322 -15.58 -9.46 7.17
N THR A 323 -16.31 -8.70 7.97
CA THR A 323 -17.34 -9.17 8.92
C THR A 323 -17.99 -7.92 9.52
N GLU A 324 -19.23 -8.05 9.98
CA GLU A 324 -19.95 -6.97 10.66
C GLU A 324 -19.31 -6.70 12.03
N ILE A 325 -18.51 -5.64 12.13
CA ILE A 325 -17.84 -5.25 13.39
C ILE A 325 -18.82 -4.42 14.24
N GLY A 326 -19.70 -3.63 13.62
CA GLY A 326 -20.76 -2.87 14.29
C GLY A 326 -22.15 -3.16 13.70
N PRO A 327 -23.03 -3.92 14.37
CA PRO A 327 -24.30 -4.28 13.77
C PRO A 327 -25.28 -3.12 13.62
N GLY A 328 -25.91 -3.01 12.45
CA GLY A 328 -27.01 -2.08 12.14
C GLY A 328 -26.65 -0.85 11.29
N ILE A 329 -27.66 -0.02 10.99
CA ILE A 329 -27.62 1.05 9.96
C ILE A 329 -26.62 2.19 10.17
N LEU A 330 -25.92 2.23 11.30
CA LEU A 330 -24.93 3.26 11.61
C LEU A 330 -23.51 2.83 11.21
N GLY A 331 -23.29 1.52 11.01
CA GLY A 331 -21.97 0.93 10.82
C GLY A 331 -21.01 1.15 12.00
N CYS A 332 -19.73 0.81 11.79
CA CYS A 332 -18.65 1.06 12.75
C CYS A 332 -17.75 2.26 12.41
N ASN A 333 -17.90 2.85 11.21
CA ASN A 333 -17.11 3.99 10.71
C ASN A 333 -15.60 3.86 10.97
N PRO A 334 -14.95 2.81 10.41
CA PRO A 334 -13.55 2.56 10.68
C PRO A 334 -12.66 3.64 10.03
N ASP A 335 -11.74 4.19 10.83
CA ASP A 335 -10.80 5.24 10.44
C ASP A 335 -9.40 4.90 10.99
N ARG A 336 -8.36 5.52 10.42
CA ARG A 336 -6.96 5.39 10.86
C ARG A 336 -6.47 3.96 10.85
N LEU A 337 -6.71 3.26 9.74
CA LEU A 337 -6.28 1.89 9.56
C LEU A 337 -4.74 1.83 9.56
N LYS A 338 -4.19 0.89 10.33
CA LYS A 338 -2.76 0.62 10.37
C LYS A 338 -2.50 -0.87 10.52
N VAL A 339 -1.77 -1.43 9.57
CA VAL A 339 -1.30 -2.82 9.64
C VAL A 339 0.03 -2.87 10.38
N ILE A 340 0.14 -3.79 11.34
CA ILE A 340 1.37 -4.12 12.06
C ILE A 340 1.45 -5.65 12.18
N GLY A 341 2.38 -6.27 11.44
CA GLY A 341 2.42 -7.72 11.31
C GLY A 341 1.15 -8.25 10.64
N SER A 342 0.51 -9.27 11.23
CA SER A 342 -0.78 -9.82 10.77
C SER A 342 -1.99 -9.05 11.30
N ARG A 343 -1.81 -7.99 12.09
CA ARG A 343 -2.92 -7.31 12.77
C ARG A 343 -3.23 -5.97 12.15
N LEU A 344 -4.52 -5.73 11.93
CA LEU A 344 -5.05 -4.42 11.59
C LEU A 344 -5.51 -3.72 12.86
N TYR A 345 -4.98 -2.52 13.10
CA TYR A 345 -5.44 -1.60 14.12
C TYR A 345 -6.23 -0.48 13.46
N PHE A 346 -7.34 -0.09 14.05
CA PHE A 346 -8.18 0.99 13.53
C PHE A 346 -9.00 1.62 14.65
N ALA A 347 -9.49 2.82 14.43
CA ALA A 347 -10.45 3.46 15.30
C ALA A 347 -11.85 3.23 14.72
N ALA A 348 -12.81 2.79 15.53
CA ALA A 348 -14.19 2.61 15.11
C ALA A 348 -15.14 2.96 16.24
N ALA A 349 -16.31 3.49 15.88
CA ALA A 349 -17.34 3.86 16.83
C ALA A 349 -18.45 2.82 16.86
N ASP A 350 -18.82 2.36 18.05
CA ASP A 350 -20.07 1.62 18.23
C ASP A 350 -21.20 2.56 18.72
N SER A 351 -22.43 2.05 18.72
CA SER A 351 -23.61 2.82 19.16
C SER A 351 -23.66 3.10 20.67
N VAL A 352 -22.67 2.66 21.45
CA VAL A 352 -22.69 2.64 22.92
C VAL A 352 -21.55 3.46 23.54
N ALA A 353 -20.33 3.40 22.99
CA ALA A 353 -19.09 3.87 23.62
C ALA A 353 -18.36 5.00 22.84
N GLY A 354 -18.78 5.33 21.62
CA GLY A 354 -18.07 6.31 20.78
C GLY A 354 -16.83 5.70 20.13
N LEU A 355 -15.88 6.53 19.66
CA LEU A 355 -14.70 6.06 18.92
C LEU A 355 -13.69 5.34 19.84
N GLU A 356 -13.48 4.05 19.60
CA GLU A 356 -12.57 3.18 20.37
C GLU A 356 -11.47 2.58 19.47
N PRO A 357 -10.31 2.19 20.03
CA PRO A 357 -9.30 1.44 19.29
C PRO A 357 -9.68 -0.04 19.18
N TRP A 358 -9.66 -0.56 17.96
CA TRP A 358 -9.91 -1.96 17.61
C TRP A 358 -8.67 -2.61 17.03
N ALA A 359 -8.59 -3.93 17.19
CA ALA A 359 -7.59 -4.76 16.55
C ALA A 359 -8.25 -6.01 15.98
N LEU A 360 -7.98 -6.31 14.71
CA LEU A 360 -8.43 -7.50 14.02
C LEU A 360 -7.22 -8.33 13.60
N ASP A 361 -7.29 -9.64 13.79
CA ASP A 361 -6.29 -10.56 13.26
C ASP A 361 -6.63 -10.86 11.80
N LEU A 362 -5.70 -10.55 10.92
CA LEU A 362 -5.77 -10.77 9.48
C LEU A 362 -4.71 -11.81 9.12
N THR A 363 -4.74 -12.95 9.81
CA THR A 363 -3.92 -14.11 9.47
C THR A 363 -4.49 -14.82 8.25
N ASP A 364 -3.59 -15.45 7.51
CA ASP A 364 -3.84 -16.41 6.45
C ASP A 364 -2.91 -17.58 6.82
N VAL A 365 -3.47 -18.60 7.48
CA VAL A 365 -2.70 -19.66 8.16
C VAL A 365 -2.17 -20.69 7.17
N ASP A 366 -2.93 -20.99 6.12
CA ASP A 366 -2.54 -21.91 5.05
C ASP A 366 -1.83 -21.23 3.88
N ALA A 367 -1.77 -19.89 3.88
CA ALA A 367 -1.04 -19.06 2.93
C ALA A 367 -1.55 -19.22 1.49
N ASP A 368 -2.86 -19.36 1.34
CA ASP A 368 -3.53 -19.48 0.04
C ASP A 368 -3.86 -18.10 -0.59
N GLY A 369 -3.65 -17.01 0.16
CA GLY A 369 -3.90 -15.64 -0.26
C GLY A 369 -5.25 -15.07 0.19
N VAL A 370 -6.07 -15.86 0.87
CA VAL A 370 -7.35 -15.46 1.46
C VAL A 370 -7.22 -15.43 2.98
N LEU A 371 -7.62 -14.32 3.59
CA LEU A 371 -7.53 -14.19 5.05
C LEU A 371 -8.46 -15.21 5.73
N ASP A 372 -8.05 -15.84 6.83
CA ASP A 372 -8.82 -16.85 7.58
C ASP A 372 -10.25 -16.37 7.94
N ILE A 373 -10.39 -15.07 8.17
CA ILE A 373 -11.67 -14.43 8.52
C ILE A 373 -12.64 -14.30 7.34
N MET A 374 -12.13 -14.49 6.12
CA MET A 374 -12.84 -14.48 4.85
C MET A 374 -12.83 -15.85 4.18
N ASP A 375 -11.99 -16.78 4.62
CA ASP A 375 -11.78 -18.07 3.98
C ASP A 375 -12.92 -19.06 4.35
N ASP A 376 -13.63 -19.51 3.32
CA ASP A 376 -14.71 -20.49 3.43
C ASP A 376 -14.18 -21.94 3.40
N CYS A 377 -12.93 -22.14 2.96
CA CYS A 377 -12.26 -23.41 2.71
C CYS A 377 -10.92 -23.51 3.46
N ALA A 378 -10.96 -23.26 4.77
CA ALA A 378 -9.78 -23.33 5.63
C ALA A 378 -8.94 -24.60 5.49
N ASN A 379 -7.62 -24.40 5.49
CA ASN A 379 -6.55 -25.39 5.35
C ASN A 379 -6.34 -25.91 3.92
N THR A 380 -6.48 -25.03 2.92
CA THR A 380 -6.11 -25.35 1.55
C THR A 380 -4.63 -25.71 1.46
N VAL A 381 -4.27 -26.63 0.58
CA VAL A 381 -2.87 -27.05 0.42
C VAL A 381 -2.02 -25.89 -0.09
N ALA A 382 -0.86 -25.70 0.53
CA ALA A 382 0.06 -24.62 0.18
C ALA A 382 0.48 -24.68 -1.30
N GLY A 383 0.18 -23.62 -2.04
CA GLY A 383 0.49 -23.49 -3.47
C GLY A 383 -0.65 -23.89 -4.42
N ALA A 384 -1.79 -24.34 -3.89
CA ALA A 384 -3.02 -24.47 -4.66
C ALA A 384 -3.48 -23.11 -5.19
N GLU A 385 -3.98 -23.08 -6.42
CA GLU A 385 -4.71 -21.91 -6.91
C GLU A 385 -6.14 -21.96 -6.33
N VAL A 386 -6.51 -20.94 -5.56
CA VAL A 386 -7.84 -20.83 -4.94
C VAL A 386 -8.71 -19.81 -5.64
N ASP A 387 -10.02 -20.00 -5.53
CA ASP A 387 -10.99 -18.96 -5.83
C ASP A 387 -10.96 -17.86 -4.74
N PRO A 388 -11.67 -16.73 -4.94
CA PRO A 388 -11.65 -15.64 -3.97
C PRO A 388 -12.24 -15.97 -2.59
N PHE A 389 -12.80 -17.17 -2.40
CA PHE A 389 -13.32 -17.69 -1.15
C PHE A 389 -12.32 -18.60 -0.41
N GLY A 390 -11.13 -18.80 -0.96
CA GLY A 390 -10.10 -19.70 -0.40
C GLY A 390 -10.30 -21.15 -0.84
N CYS A 391 -11.27 -21.42 -1.73
CA CYS A 391 -11.58 -22.76 -2.15
C CYS A 391 -10.75 -23.17 -3.38
N PRO A 392 -10.11 -24.36 -3.39
CA PRO A 392 -9.34 -24.84 -4.53
C PRO A 392 -10.08 -24.74 -5.85
N LEU A 393 -9.44 -24.17 -6.86
CA LEU A 393 -9.94 -24.21 -8.22
C LEU A 393 -9.90 -25.65 -8.74
N PRO A 394 -10.83 -26.06 -9.61
CA PRO A 394 -10.82 -27.42 -10.15
C PRO A 394 -9.53 -27.69 -10.95
N ILE A 395 -8.69 -28.61 -10.46
CA ILE A 395 -7.50 -29.08 -11.17
C ILE A 395 -7.81 -30.47 -11.76
N PRO A 396 -7.51 -30.72 -13.06
CA PRO A 396 -7.64 -32.07 -13.61
C PRO A 396 -6.75 -33.07 -12.87
N GLY A 397 -7.36 -34.04 -12.19
CA GLY A 397 -6.65 -35.07 -11.41
C GLY A 397 -6.70 -34.87 -9.89
N ASP A 398 -7.20 -33.73 -9.42
CA ASP A 398 -7.52 -33.44 -8.02
C ASP A 398 -8.92 -33.98 -7.69
N PHE A 399 -8.96 -35.19 -7.15
CA PHE A 399 -10.18 -35.98 -6.92
C PHE A 399 -10.79 -35.75 -5.54
N ASP A 400 -10.03 -35.32 -4.53
CA ASP A 400 -10.58 -34.89 -3.23
C ASP A 400 -10.78 -33.38 -3.10
N ARG A 401 -10.34 -32.60 -4.10
CA ARG A 401 -10.53 -31.15 -4.23
C ARG A 401 -9.82 -30.37 -3.15
N ASP A 402 -8.65 -30.83 -2.75
CA ASP A 402 -7.82 -30.15 -1.75
C ASP A 402 -6.82 -29.17 -2.39
N GLY A 403 -6.77 -29.12 -3.72
CA GLY A 403 -6.00 -28.15 -4.49
C GLY A 403 -4.61 -28.61 -4.89
N ASP A 404 -4.27 -29.88 -4.68
CA ASP A 404 -3.10 -30.50 -5.29
C ASP A 404 -3.44 -31.78 -6.08
N VAL A 405 -2.43 -32.36 -6.73
CA VAL A 405 -2.56 -33.70 -7.33
C VAL A 405 -1.49 -34.58 -6.68
N GLY A 406 -1.91 -35.32 -5.67
CA GLY A 406 -1.11 -36.06 -4.72
C GLY A 406 -1.46 -37.56 -4.64
N THR A 407 -1.07 -38.15 -3.52
CA THR A 407 -1.23 -39.60 -3.28
C THR A 407 -2.61 -39.96 -2.69
N ASP A 408 -3.27 -38.95 -2.16
CA ASP A 408 -4.59 -38.87 -1.52
C ASP A 408 -5.69 -38.99 -2.58
N ASP A 409 -5.47 -38.35 -3.72
CA ASP A 409 -6.33 -38.42 -4.91
C ASP A 409 -6.56 -39.84 -5.41
N LEU A 410 -5.56 -40.71 -5.25
CA LEU A 410 -5.70 -42.13 -5.58
C LEU A 410 -6.75 -42.80 -4.69
N ALA A 411 -6.85 -42.40 -3.42
CA ALA A 411 -7.85 -42.92 -2.49
C ALA A 411 -9.24 -42.36 -2.80
N ALA A 412 -9.34 -41.07 -3.14
CA ALA A 412 -10.59 -40.42 -3.52
C ALA A 412 -11.15 -40.95 -4.85
N PHE A 413 -10.27 -41.20 -5.83
CA PHE A 413 -10.63 -41.87 -7.09
C PHE A 413 -11.24 -43.26 -6.86
N VAL A 414 -10.64 -44.06 -5.96
CA VAL A 414 -11.13 -45.41 -5.65
C VAL A 414 -12.53 -45.39 -5.02
N ASP A 415 -12.87 -44.35 -4.25
CA ASP A 415 -14.22 -44.15 -3.69
C ASP A 415 -15.23 -43.69 -4.77
N CYS A 416 -14.85 -42.83 -5.75
CA CYS A 416 -15.75 -42.49 -6.88
C CYS A 416 -15.96 -43.70 -7.83
N ALA A 417 -14.92 -44.48 -8.12
CA ALA A 417 -14.97 -45.64 -9.03
C ALA A 417 -15.68 -46.90 -8.44
N ALA A 418 -16.12 -46.86 -7.18
CA ALA A 418 -16.80 -47.98 -6.52
C ALA A 418 -18.31 -48.09 -6.87
N GLY A 419 -18.85 -47.20 -7.71
CA GLY A 419 -20.24 -47.26 -8.22
C GLY A 419 -20.39 -48.10 -9.50
N PRO A 420 -21.53 -48.76 -9.74
CA PRO A 420 -21.78 -49.46 -11.00
C PRO A 420 -21.95 -48.44 -12.13
N ALA A 421 -21.03 -48.40 -13.10
CA ALA A 421 -21.13 -47.77 -14.43
C ALA A 421 -22.34 -46.82 -14.57
N ALA A 422 -22.27 -45.66 -13.91
CA ALA A 422 -23.32 -44.66 -13.91
C ALA A 422 -22.82 -43.46 -14.73
N PRO A 423 -23.72 -42.75 -15.46
CA PRO A 423 -23.38 -41.45 -16.00
C PRO A 423 -22.97 -40.55 -14.83
N LEU A 424 -21.81 -39.91 -14.96
CA LEU A 424 -21.20 -39.11 -13.92
C LEU A 424 -22.19 -37.99 -13.52
N GLU A 425 -22.54 -37.88 -12.23
CA GLU A 425 -23.04 -36.58 -11.73
C GLU A 425 -21.90 -35.56 -11.86
N ALA A 426 -22.25 -34.27 -11.88
CA ALA A 426 -21.35 -33.13 -12.13
C ALA A 426 -20.07 -33.05 -11.26
N GLY A 427 -19.87 -34.00 -10.33
CA GLY A 427 -18.66 -34.14 -9.54
C GLY A 427 -17.60 -35.13 -10.02
N CYS A 428 -17.91 -36.08 -10.92
CA CYS A 428 -16.92 -37.04 -11.43
C CYS A 428 -16.64 -36.90 -12.94
N GLU A 429 -17.12 -35.85 -13.63
CA GLU A 429 -16.78 -35.55 -15.04
C GLU A 429 -15.26 -35.40 -15.28
N ALA A 430 -14.46 -35.20 -14.22
CA ALA A 430 -12.99 -35.17 -14.26
C ALA A 430 -12.33 -36.57 -14.23
N ALA A 431 -13.11 -37.66 -14.07
CA ALA A 431 -12.61 -39.03 -14.04
C ALA A 431 -12.43 -39.65 -15.44
N ASP A 432 -12.97 -39.03 -16.49
CA ASP A 432 -12.85 -39.49 -17.89
C ASP A 432 -11.47 -39.11 -18.46
N LEU A 433 -10.44 -39.82 -18.02
CA LEU A 433 -9.06 -39.61 -18.43
C LEU A 433 -8.79 -40.13 -19.85
N ASP A 434 -9.67 -40.96 -20.41
CA ASP A 434 -9.54 -41.51 -21.76
C ASP A 434 -10.52 -41.00 -22.84
N GLY A 435 -11.49 -40.17 -22.44
CA GLY A 435 -12.38 -39.39 -23.30
C GLY A 435 -13.61 -40.15 -23.78
N ASP A 436 -14.02 -41.20 -23.06
CA ASP A 436 -15.17 -42.06 -23.41
C ASP A 436 -16.45 -41.79 -22.60
N ALA A 437 -16.39 -40.78 -21.72
CA ALA A 437 -17.45 -40.25 -20.89
C ALA A 437 -18.02 -41.23 -19.84
N ASP A 438 -17.21 -42.19 -19.39
CA ASP A 438 -17.42 -42.88 -18.13
C ASP A 438 -16.21 -42.79 -17.19
N GLY A 439 -16.27 -43.47 -16.05
CA GLY A 439 -15.19 -43.48 -15.06
C GLY A 439 -14.96 -44.93 -14.67
N ASP A 440 -13.98 -45.58 -15.29
CA ASP A 440 -13.82 -47.02 -15.21
C ASP A 440 -12.37 -47.48 -14.94
N ALA A 441 -12.11 -48.78 -15.16
CA ALA A 441 -10.81 -49.37 -14.92
C ALA A 441 -9.72 -48.87 -15.89
N ALA A 442 -10.09 -48.37 -17.07
CA ALA A 442 -9.20 -47.77 -18.04
C ALA A 442 -8.68 -46.41 -17.54
N ASP A 443 -9.55 -45.58 -16.95
CA ASP A 443 -9.19 -44.33 -16.28
C ASP A 443 -8.29 -44.58 -15.08
N PHE A 444 -8.66 -45.55 -14.23
CA PHE A 444 -7.84 -45.94 -13.07
C PHE A 444 -6.44 -46.38 -13.50
N ALA A 445 -6.35 -47.20 -14.54
CA ALA A 445 -5.08 -47.68 -15.05
C ALA A 445 -4.27 -46.55 -15.69
N ARG A 446 -4.92 -45.50 -16.21
CA ARG A 446 -4.26 -44.32 -16.78
C ARG A 446 -3.71 -43.42 -15.67
N PHE A 447 -4.50 -43.15 -14.63
CA PHE A 447 -4.06 -42.43 -13.44
C PHE A 447 -2.86 -43.12 -12.77
N GLN A 448 -2.93 -44.43 -12.52
CA GLN A 448 -1.82 -45.21 -11.94
C GLN A 448 -0.53 -45.16 -12.78
N ARG A 449 -0.64 -45.06 -14.11
CA ARG A 449 0.51 -44.99 -15.02
C ARG A 449 1.21 -43.62 -14.99
N CYS A 450 0.49 -42.53 -14.71
CA CYS A 450 1.12 -41.22 -14.59
C CYS A 450 2.01 -41.13 -13.33
N PHE A 451 1.70 -41.88 -12.25
CA PHE A 451 2.38 -41.76 -10.94
C PHE A 451 3.23 -42.96 -10.50
N SER A 452 3.36 -44.03 -11.30
CA SER A 452 4.21 -45.20 -10.97
C SER A 452 5.71 -45.01 -11.24
N GLY A 453 6.13 -43.88 -11.82
CA GLY A 453 7.53 -43.59 -12.15
C GLY A 453 8.09 -44.38 -13.35
N ASP A 454 7.24 -45.02 -14.14
CA ASP A 454 7.65 -45.77 -15.33
C ASP A 454 7.85 -44.80 -16.51
N ASN A 455 9.12 -44.55 -16.87
CA ASN A 455 9.54 -43.75 -18.03
C ASN A 455 8.85 -44.23 -19.33
N LEU A 456 7.76 -43.58 -19.71
CA LEU A 456 7.08 -43.72 -21.00
C LEU A 456 6.87 -42.34 -21.62
N PRO A 457 6.88 -42.23 -22.96
CA PRO A 457 6.77 -40.94 -23.64
C PRO A 457 5.47 -40.24 -23.26
N ALA A 458 5.58 -38.95 -22.93
CA ALA A 458 4.49 -38.05 -22.54
C ALA A 458 3.21 -38.36 -23.33
N THR A 459 2.23 -38.94 -22.64
CA THR A 459 0.88 -39.10 -23.19
C THR A 459 0.13 -37.79 -22.97
N PRO A 460 -0.56 -37.25 -23.99
CA PRO A 460 -1.44 -36.11 -23.78
C PRO A 460 -2.48 -36.45 -22.71
N GLY A 461 -2.56 -35.65 -21.66
CA GLY A 461 -3.51 -35.82 -20.56
C GLY A 461 -2.94 -36.32 -19.22
N CYS A 462 -1.64 -36.61 -19.09
CA CYS A 462 -0.96 -36.75 -17.78
C CYS A 462 -0.21 -35.44 -17.43
N ALA A 463 -0.65 -34.27 -17.91
CA ALA A 463 0.22 -33.12 -18.13
C ALA A 463 1.04 -32.71 -16.90
N ASP A 464 2.31 -32.39 -17.18
CA ASP A 464 3.36 -31.81 -16.33
C ASP A 464 2.91 -31.08 -15.07
#